data_AF-A0A6G3SZS8-F1
#
_entry.id   AF-A0A6G3SZS8-F1
#
_cell.length_a   1.000
_cell.length_b   1.000
_cell.length_c   1.000
_cell.angle_alpha   90.00
_cell.angle_beta   90.00
_cell.angle_gamma   90.00
#
_symmetry.space_group_name_H-M   'P 1'
#
loop_
_entity.id
_entity.type
_entity.pdbx_description
1 polymer ?
#
loop_
_entity_poly.entity_id
_entity_poly.type
_entity_poly.pdbx_seq_one_letter_code
_entity_poly.pdbx_strand_id
1 'polypeptide(L)'
;MSVDTLSVMDEEFRSLMDRLEPEAAGSPQYALLVAVEDPEELARVLVEPHRPLWAREIAAFRLGCAGDRRAFEALVLLLNHRDPERCVSAAHALARLGDPRTPRAAAALATNALRTAYALHPVRLLTTLRAPESVPALVATLQRLL
;
A
#
# COMPACT_ATOMS: atom_id res chain seq x y z
N MET A 1 -17.26 15.80 -9.50
CA MET A 1 -16.50 15.25 -8.37
C MET A 1 -15.19 14.55 -8.79
N SER A 2 -14.78 14.54 -10.07
CA SER A 2 -13.53 13.87 -10.49
C SER A 2 -12.24 14.70 -10.37
N VAL A 3 -12.33 16.03 -10.28
CA VAL A 3 -11.14 16.92 -10.27
C VAL A 3 -10.35 16.77 -8.96
N ASP A 4 -11.04 16.62 -7.84
CA ASP A 4 -10.41 16.46 -6.51
C ASP A 4 -9.68 15.12 -6.37
N THR A 5 -10.20 14.03 -6.94
CA THR A 5 -9.58 12.70 -6.81
C THR A 5 -8.31 12.56 -7.63
N LEU A 6 -8.24 13.21 -8.80
CA LEU A 6 -7.03 13.29 -9.62
C LEU A 6 -5.95 14.14 -8.92
N SER A 7 -6.34 15.30 -8.38
CA SER A 7 -5.43 16.18 -7.63
C SER A 7 -4.82 15.49 -6.39
N VAL A 8 -5.65 14.75 -5.64
CA VAL A 8 -5.19 14.02 -4.44
C VAL A 8 -4.31 12.83 -4.81
N MET A 9 -4.59 12.13 -5.91
CA MET A 9 -3.70 11.08 -6.42
C MET A 9 -2.32 11.63 -6.74
N ASP A 10 -2.26 12.77 -7.42
CA ASP A 10 -1.00 13.39 -7.82
C ASP A 10 -0.22 13.89 -6.61
N GLU A 11 -0.89 14.25 -5.52
CA GLU A 11 -0.25 14.62 -4.24
C GLU A 11 0.31 13.42 -3.48
N GLU A 12 -0.47 12.36 -3.30
CA GLU A 12 -0.03 11.13 -2.63
C GLU A 12 1.12 10.46 -3.39
N PHE A 13 1.04 10.45 -4.72
CA PHE A 13 2.12 9.94 -5.54
C PHE A 13 3.38 10.80 -5.42
N ARG A 14 3.25 12.14 -5.44
CA ARG A 14 4.39 13.05 -5.22
C ARG A 14 5.05 12.83 -3.86
N SER A 15 4.26 12.71 -2.80
CA SER A 15 4.79 12.43 -1.45
C SER A 15 5.52 11.10 -1.39
N LEU A 16 5.00 10.06 -2.04
CA LEU A 16 5.68 8.77 -2.16
C LEU A 16 7.00 8.92 -2.93
N MET A 17 7.02 9.72 -3.99
CA MET A 17 8.24 9.94 -4.76
C MET A 17 9.31 10.64 -3.94
N ASP A 18 8.99 11.75 -3.29
CA ASP A 18 9.92 12.54 -2.49
C ASP A 18 10.57 11.70 -1.37
N ARG A 19 9.79 10.81 -0.73
CA ARG A 19 10.31 9.87 0.28
C ARG A 19 11.28 8.84 -0.30
N LEU A 20 11.01 8.34 -1.51
CA LEU A 20 11.77 7.25 -2.13
C LEU A 20 13.02 7.74 -2.88
N GLU A 21 13.09 9.01 -3.23
CA GLU A 21 14.26 9.61 -3.89
C GLU A 21 15.59 9.34 -3.16
N PRO A 22 15.72 9.58 -1.83
CA PRO A 22 16.96 9.27 -1.12
C PRO A 22 17.27 7.77 -1.08
N GLU A 23 16.25 6.90 -1.05
CA GLU A 23 16.45 5.44 -1.08
C GLU A 23 16.94 4.93 -2.44
N ALA A 24 16.57 5.62 -3.51
CA ALA A 24 17.04 5.33 -4.85
C ALA A 24 18.50 5.75 -5.07
N ALA A 25 19.07 6.57 -4.17
CA ALA A 25 20.47 6.99 -4.20
C ALA A 25 20.94 7.52 -5.57
N GLY A 26 20.08 8.26 -6.28
CA GLY A 26 20.38 8.81 -7.61
C GLY A 26 20.41 7.77 -8.74
N SER A 27 19.87 6.58 -8.51
CA SER A 27 19.71 5.53 -9.52
C SER A 27 18.95 6.07 -10.75
N PRO A 28 19.49 5.97 -11.98
CA PRO A 28 18.78 6.41 -13.19
C PRO A 28 17.49 5.60 -13.41
N GLN A 29 17.42 4.39 -12.86
CA GLN A 29 16.24 3.54 -12.91
C GLN A 29 15.05 4.13 -12.14
N TYR A 30 15.29 5.00 -11.16
CA TYR A 30 14.21 5.66 -10.43
C TYR A 30 13.43 6.60 -11.34
N ALA A 31 14.09 7.56 -11.99
CA ALA A 31 13.43 8.49 -12.92
C ALA A 31 12.73 7.76 -14.08
N LEU A 32 13.35 6.68 -14.59
CA LEU A 32 12.72 5.83 -15.61
C LEU A 32 11.42 5.23 -15.08
N LEU A 33 11.45 4.56 -13.93
CA LEU A 33 10.26 3.90 -13.37
C LEU A 33 9.13 4.87 -13.02
N VAL A 34 9.47 6.09 -12.62
CA VAL A 34 8.49 7.17 -12.37
C VAL A 34 7.74 7.52 -13.64
N ALA A 35 8.45 7.59 -14.77
CA ALA A 35 7.89 7.95 -16.07
C ALA A 35 7.21 6.79 -16.81
N VAL A 36 7.40 5.53 -16.39
CA VAL A 36 6.77 4.36 -17.05
C VAL A 36 5.26 4.50 -17.01
N GLU A 37 4.54 4.51 -18.12
CA GLU A 37 3.06 4.50 -18.11
C GLU A 37 2.47 3.11 -18.31
N ASP A 38 3.26 2.18 -18.84
CA ASP A 38 2.82 0.82 -19.17
C ASP A 38 2.58 -0.02 -17.90
N PRO A 39 1.33 -0.46 -17.62
CA PRO A 39 1.05 -1.32 -16.47
C PRO A 39 1.73 -2.69 -16.57
N GLU A 40 2.07 -3.19 -17.76
CA GLU A 40 2.78 -4.46 -17.90
C GLU A 40 4.23 -4.35 -17.45
N GLU A 41 4.89 -3.23 -17.74
CA GLU A 41 6.23 -2.94 -17.22
C GLU A 41 6.22 -2.79 -15.69
N LEU A 42 5.24 -2.08 -15.13
CA LEU A 42 5.08 -2.00 -13.67
C LEU A 42 4.82 -3.38 -13.04
N ALA A 43 4.02 -4.23 -13.68
CA ALA A 43 3.75 -5.57 -13.18
C ALA A 43 5.00 -6.45 -13.20
N ARG A 44 5.85 -6.33 -14.22
CA ARG A 44 7.16 -7.00 -14.27
C ARG A 44 8.06 -6.59 -13.10
N VAL A 45 8.08 -5.31 -12.73
CA VAL A 45 8.87 -4.83 -11.57
C VAL A 45 8.48 -5.51 -10.27
N LEU A 46 7.20 -5.88 -10.09
CA LEU A 46 6.75 -6.57 -8.87
C LEU A 46 7.37 -7.97 -8.73
N VAL A 47 7.52 -8.69 -9.84
CA VAL A 47 7.92 -10.11 -9.85
C VAL A 47 9.40 -10.33 -10.13
N GLU A 48 10.08 -9.36 -10.73
CA GLU A 48 11.49 -9.50 -11.07
C GLU A 48 12.37 -9.66 -9.82
N PRO A 49 13.29 -10.64 -9.83
CA PRO A 49 14.19 -10.86 -8.71
C PRO A 49 15.14 -9.66 -8.55
N HIS A 50 15.65 -9.47 -7.33
CA HIS A 50 16.63 -8.43 -6.99
C HIS A 50 16.21 -6.97 -7.26
N ARG A 51 14.96 -6.71 -7.63
CA ARG A 51 14.44 -5.33 -7.64
C ARG A 51 14.54 -4.72 -6.23
N PRO A 52 14.96 -3.46 -6.10
CA PRO A 52 14.98 -2.79 -4.81
C PRO A 52 13.55 -2.54 -4.31
N LEU A 53 13.43 -2.33 -3.00
CA LEU A 53 12.12 -2.18 -2.37
C LEU A 53 11.38 -0.91 -2.83
N TRP A 54 12.10 0.21 -3.00
CA TRP A 54 11.53 1.45 -3.55
C TRP A 54 10.89 1.23 -4.94
N ALA A 55 11.47 0.38 -5.78
CA ALA A 55 10.93 0.11 -7.12
C ALA A 55 9.62 -0.68 -7.05
N ARG A 56 9.56 -1.70 -6.18
CA ARG A 56 8.31 -2.45 -5.96
C ARG A 56 7.24 -1.58 -5.34
N GLU A 57 7.62 -0.65 -4.48
CA GLU A 57 6.68 0.29 -3.85
C GLU A 57 6.05 1.24 -4.87
N ILE A 58 6.84 1.86 -5.76
CA ILE A 58 6.32 2.68 -6.86
C ILE A 58 5.37 1.87 -7.74
N ALA A 59 5.80 0.68 -8.18
CA ALA A 59 4.99 -0.17 -9.05
C ALA A 59 3.69 -0.60 -8.39
N ALA A 60 3.74 -1.07 -7.14
CA ALA A 60 2.58 -1.53 -6.40
C ALA A 60 1.58 -0.40 -6.14
N PHE A 61 2.07 0.79 -5.76
CA PHE A 61 1.22 1.95 -5.52
C PHE A 61 0.47 2.36 -6.79
N ARG A 62 1.18 2.51 -7.91
CA ARG A 62 0.59 2.97 -9.18
C ARG A 62 -0.41 1.96 -9.75
N LEU A 63 -0.03 0.69 -9.78
CA LEU A 63 -0.93 -0.39 -10.19
C LEU A 63 -2.16 -0.47 -9.29
N GLY A 64 -1.98 -0.36 -7.97
CA GLY A 64 -3.08 -0.33 -7.00
C GLY A 64 -4.05 0.82 -7.24
N CYS A 65 -3.54 2.03 -7.40
CA CYS A 65 -4.35 3.22 -7.70
C CYS A 65 -5.06 3.16 -9.05
N ALA A 66 -4.52 2.41 -10.02
CA ALA A 66 -5.13 2.13 -11.31
C ALA A 66 -6.14 0.96 -11.30
N GLY A 67 -6.29 0.25 -10.17
CA GLY A 67 -7.21 -0.88 -10.05
C GLY A 67 -6.64 -2.23 -10.49
N ASP A 68 -5.33 -2.33 -10.74
CA ASP A 68 -4.68 -3.56 -11.15
C ASP A 68 -4.40 -4.48 -9.94
N ARG A 69 -5.13 -5.60 -9.89
CA ARG A 69 -5.07 -6.60 -8.80
C ARG A 69 -3.73 -7.30 -8.65
N ARG A 70 -2.83 -7.21 -9.62
CA ARG A 70 -1.45 -7.73 -9.51
C ARG A 70 -0.67 -7.03 -8.40
N ALA A 71 -1.06 -5.80 -8.02
CA ALA A 71 -0.45 -5.06 -6.92
C ALA A 71 -0.78 -5.63 -5.52
N PHE A 72 -1.85 -6.42 -5.38
CA PHE A 72 -2.43 -6.77 -4.09
C PHE A 72 -1.42 -7.34 -3.09
N GLU A 73 -0.68 -8.37 -3.48
CA GLU A 73 0.27 -9.05 -2.58
C GLU A 73 1.41 -8.12 -2.14
N ALA A 74 1.92 -7.31 -3.07
CA ALA A 74 2.97 -6.33 -2.77
C ALA A 74 2.48 -5.25 -1.80
N LEU A 75 1.26 -4.75 -2.00
CA LEU A 75 0.66 -3.76 -1.11
C LEU A 75 0.36 -4.33 0.29
N VAL A 76 -0.11 -5.57 0.40
CA VAL A 76 -0.33 -6.22 1.70
C VAL A 76 0.99 -6.39 2.46
N LEU A 77 2.08 -6.71 1.76
CA LEU A 77 3.42 -6.78 2.35
C LEU A 77 3.86 -5.40 2.87
N LEU A 78 3.65 -4.34 2.08
CA LEU A 78 4.00 -2.96 2.45
C LEU A 78 3.14 -2.44 3.62
N LEU A 79 1.87 -2.83 3.70
CA LEU A 79 0.97 -2.49 4.82
C LEU A 79 1.47 -3.06 6.16
N ASN A 80 2.28 -4.11 6.14
CA ASN A 80 2.89 -4.74 7.31
C ASN A 80 4.37 -4.34 7.48
N HIS A 81 4.79 -3.20 6.94
CA HIS A 81 6.16 -2.72 7.05
C HIS A 81 6.41 -2.02 8.40
N ARG A 82 7.69 -1.93 8.81
CA ARG A 82 8.09 -1.22 10.04
C ARG A 82 8.06 0.31 9.90
N ASP A 83 8.06 0.78 8.65
CA ASP A 83 8.07 2.20 8.30
C ASP A 83 6.60 2.65 8.13
N PRO A 84 6.10 3.54 9.00
CA PRO A 84 4.73 4.01 8.94
C PRO A 84 4.34 4.65 7.60
N GLU A 85 5.24 5.38 6.93
CA GLU A 85 4.90 6.10 5.70
C GLU A 85 4.61 5.14 4.53
N ARG A 86 5.29 3.99 4.49
CA ARG A 86 4.97 2.90 3.55
C ARG A 86 3.62 2.29 3.83
N CYS A 87 3.29 2.12 5.11
CA CYS A 87 1.99 1.58 5.51
C CYS A 87 0.85 2.52 5.13
N VAL A 88 1.05 3.85 5.24
CA VAL A 88 0.09 4.87 4.75
C VAL A 88 -0.11 4.74 3.24
N SER A 89 0.98 4.75 2.47
CA SER A 89 0.94 4.65 1.01
C SER A 89 0.26 3.36 0.54
N ALA A 90 0.58 2.24 1.19
CA ALA A 90 0.00 0.94 0.90
C ALA A 90 -1.50 0.87 1.25
N ALA A 91 -1.90 1.42 2.39
CA ALA A 91 -3.31 1.48 2.79
C ALA A 91 -4.13 2.32 1.80
N HIS A 92 -3.59 3.47 1.37
CA HIS A 92 -4.21 4.32 0.35
C HIS A 92 -4.43 3.53 -0.96
N ALA A 93 -3.37 2.91 -1.48
CA ALA A 93 -3.45 2.14 -2.73
C ALA A 93 -4.37 0.91 -2.60
N LEU A 94 -4.40 0.22 -1.47
CA LEU A 94 -5.31 -0.92 -1.22
C LEU A 94 -6.78 -0.50 -1.17
N ALA A 95 -7.09 0.66 -0.56
CA ALA A 95 -8.44 1.21 -0.54
C ALA A 95 -8.92 1.56 -1.96
N ARG A 96 -8.05 2.15 -2.77
CA ARG A 96 -8.34 2.48 -4.18
C ARG A 96 -8.42 1.27 -5.08
N LEU A 97 -7.58 0.26 -4.85
CA LEU A 97 -7.57 -0.98 -5.62
C LEU A 97 -8.93 -1.69 -5.56
N GLY A 98 -9.65 -1.58 -4.43
CA GLY A 98 -10.98 -2.18 -4.29
C GLY A 98 -10.97 -3.71 -4.43
N ASP A 99 -9.85 -4.37 -4.13
CA ASP A 99 -9.78 -5.82 -4.15
C ASP A 99 -10.61 -6.41 -2.99
N PRO A 100 -11.54 -7.35 -3.24
CA PRO A 100 -12.39 -7.92 -2.20
C PRO A 100 -11.60 -8.70 -1.13
N ARG A 101 -10.32 -9.03 -1.37
CA ARG A 101 -9.44 -9.67 -0.41
C ARG A 101 -8.90 -8.70 0.65
N THR A 102 -8.96 -7.38 0.41
CA THR A 102 -8.35 -6.36 1.28
C THR A 102 -8.86 -6.38 2.72
N PRO A 103 -10.18 -6.43 3.01
CA PRO A 103 -10.66 -6.46 4.40
C PRO A 103 -10.11 -7.66 5.17
N ARG A 104 -10.10 -8.85 4.55
CA ARG A 104 -9.57 -10.07 5.17
C ARG A 104 -8.07 -9.98 5.45
N ALA A 105 -7.29 -9.46 4.52
CA ALA A 105 -5.85 -9.28 4.69
C ALA A 105 -5.54 -8.26 5.81
N ALA A 106 -6.22 -7.11 5.80
CA ALA A 106 -6.06 -6.10 6.84
C ALA A 106 -6.48 -6.61 8.23
N ALA A 107 -7.57 -7.38 8.32
CA ALA A 107 -7.99 -8.04 9.55
C ALA A 107 -6.91 -8.98 10.10
N ALA A 108 -6.33 -9.84 9.25
CA ALA A 108 -5.26 -10.75 9.65
C ALA A 108 -4.02 -10.01 10.17
N LEU A 109 -3.66 -8.89 9.56
CA LEU A 109 -2.56 -8.03 10.02
C LEU A 109 -2.89 -7.34 11.36
N ALA A 110 -4.10 -6.81 11.50
CA ALA A 110 -4.56 -6.14 12.72
C ALA A 110 -4.60 -7.08 13.94
N THR A 111 -4.92 -8.36 13.73
CA THR A 111 -5.01 -9.36 14.79
C THR A 111 -3.72 -10.15 15.02
N ASN A 112 -2.62 -9.79 14.33
CA ASN A 112 -1.35 -10.50 14.48
C ASN A 112 -0.68 -10.17 15.83
N ALA A 113 -0.78 -11.11 16.78
CA ALA A 113 -0.23 -10.94 18.13
C ALA A 113 1.28 -10.67 18.17
N LEU A 114 2.05 -11.21 17.21
CA LEU A 114 3.51 -11.04 17.13
C LEU A 114 3.91 -9.68 16.55
N ARG A 115 3.00 -8.98 15.86
CA ARG A 115 3.27 -7.71 15.19
C ARG A 115 2.28 -6.62 15.61
N THR A 116 1.88 -6.64 16.89
CA THR A 116 0.88 -5.71 17.46
C THR A 116 1.21 -4.23 17.18
N ALA A 117 2.49 -3.85 17.22
CA ALA A 117 2.93 -2.48 16.91
C ALA A 117 2.61 -2.02 15.46
N TYR A 118 2.33 -2.94 14.54
CA TYR A 118 2.01 -2.65 13.14
C TYR A 118 0.51 -2.68 12.85
N ALA A 119 -0.33 -2.91 13.85
CA ALA A 119 -1.78 -3.03 13.68
C ALA A 119 -2.47 -1.70 13.32
N LEU A 120 -1.86 -0.55 13.60
CA LEU A 120 -2.49 0.77 13.42
C LEU A 120 -3.02 1.00 12.00
N HIS A 121 -2.18 0.78 10.98
CA HIS A 121 -2.53 1.06 9.59
C HIS A 121 -3.55 0.06 9.02
N PRO A 122 -3.41 -1.27 9.28
CA PRO A 122 -4.48 -2.23 9.01
C PRO A 122 -5.83 -1.84 9.65
N VAL A 123 -5.85 -1.43 10.93
CA VAL A 123 -7.08 -0.99 11.62
C VAL A 123 -7.69 0.25 10.95
N ARG A 124 -6.86 1.25 10.62
CA ARG A 124 -7.32 2.43 9.88
C ARG A 124 -7.89 2.06 8.51
N LEU A 125 -7.24 1.14 7.79
CA LEU A 125 -7.74 0.66 6.50
C LEU A 125 -9.11 -0.02 6.63
N LEU A 126 -9.28 -0.92 7.61
CA LEU A 126 -10.59 -1.54 7.88
C LEU A 126 -11.69 -0.49 8.15
N THR A 127 -11.33 0.57 8.89
CA THR A 127 -12.22 1.70 9.17
C THR A 127 -12.58 2.46 7.89
N THR A 128 -11.60 2.76 7.04
CA THR A 128 -11.79 3.44 5.75
C THR A 128 -12.69 2.63 4.81
N LEU A 129 -12.49 1.31 4.76
CA LEU A 129 -13.28 0.40 3.92
C LEU A 129 -14.74 0.27 4.39
N ARG A 130 -15.04 0.65 5.65
CA ARG A 130 -16.36 0.49 6.28
C ARG A 130 -16.90 -0.93 6.16
N ALA A 131 -16.02 -1.91 6.12
CA ALA A 131 -16.36 -3.32 5.95
C ALA A 131 -16.91 -3.88 7.28
N PRO A 132 -18.22 -4.15 7.40
CA PRO A 132 -18.81 -4.63 8.65
C PRO A 132 -18.22 -5.97 9.11
N GLU A 133 -17.73 -6.79 8.17
CA GLU A 133 -16.99 -8.02 8.47
C GLU A 133 -15.68 -7.79 9.26
N SER A 134 -15.23 -6.54 9.36
CA SER A 134 -14.04 -6.14 10.12
C SER A 134 -14.30 -6.02 11.62
N VAL A 135 -15.56 -5.95 12.06
CA VAL A 135 -15.92 -5.72 13.47
C VAL A 135 -15.28 -6.76 14.41
N PRO A 136 -15.33 -8.09 14.13
CA PRO A 136 -14.67 -9.07 14.99
C PRO A 136 -13.15 -8.85 15.12
N ALA A 137 -12.49 -8.46 14.02
CA ALA A 137 -11.05 -8.19 14.03
C ALA A 137 -10.73 -6.96 14.89
N LEU A 138 -11.50 -5.88 14.76
CA LEU A 138 -11.34 -4.66 15.56
C LEU A 138 -11.54 -4.93 17.07
N VAL A 139 -12.59 -5.68 17.42
CA VAL A 139 -12.87 -6.07 18.81
C VAL A 139 -11.69 -6.88 19.38
N ALA A 140 -11.22 -7.89 18.64
CA ALA A 140 -10.12 -8.74 19.08
C ALA A 140 -8.81 -7.95 19.26
N THR A 141 -8.49 -7.02 18.36
CA THR A 141 -7.31 -6.15 18.48
C THR A 141 -7.42 -5.25 19.72
N LEU A 142 -8.57 -4.60 19.95
CA LEU A 142 -8.76 -3.72 21.10
C LEU A 142 -8.73 -4.46 22.44
N GLN A 143 -9.35 -5.64 22.53
CA GLN A 143 -9.33 -6.48 23.73
C GLN A 143 -7.92 -6.90 24.17
N ARG A 144 -6.95 -6.91 23.25
CA ARG A 144 -5.55 -7.20 23.56
C ARG A 144 -4.74 -5.98 23.98
N LEU A 145 -5.20 -4.78 23.67
CA LEU A 145 -4.51 -3.52 23.91
C LEU A 145 -4.95 -2.83 25.21
N LEU A 146 -6.08 -3.25 25.77
CA LEU A 146 -6.66 -2.81 27.04
C LEU A 146 -6.40 -3.84 28.14
#